data_AF-A0AAW0G3E6-F1
#
_entry.id   AF-A0AAW0G3E6-F1
#
_cell.length_a   1.000
_cell.length_b   1.000
_cell.length_c   1.000
_cell.angle_alpha   90.00
_cell.angle_beta   90.00
_cell.angle_gamma   90.00
#
_symmetry.space_group_name_H-M   'P 1'
#
loop_
_entity.id
_entity.type
_entity.pdbx_description
1 polymer ?
#
loop_
_entity_poly.entity_id
_entity_poly.type
_entity_poly.pdbx_seq_one_letter_code
_entity_poly.pdbx_strand_id
1 'polypeptide(L)'
;MSFIIRRQLSTLIPPKVASAKNIGSNPNAKRMADVVSFYKKLPTGPAPGFKKPTTPWGKYKAAYFEGDNASGKPLIHLAIAVILFGYTWEYQSHLKHHKDH
;
A
#
# COMPACT_ATOMS: atom_id res chain seq x y z
N MET A 1 10.24 -29.04 39.66
CA MET A 1 9.32 -29.23 38.52
C MET A 1 8.57 -27.91 38.30
N SER A 2 8.76 -27.22 37.18
CA SER A 2 8.09 -25.94 36.92
C SER A 2 6.77 -26.17 36.18
N PHE A 3 5.67 -25.70 36.76
CA PHE A 3 4.37 -25.68 36.09
C PHE A 3 4.31 -24.43 35.21
N ILE A 4 4.24 -24.65 33.89
CA ILE A 4 4.11 -23.57 32.90
C ILE A 4 2.65 -23.50 32.46
N ILE A 5 1.90 -22.53 33.00
CA ILE A 5 0.50 -22.27 32.68
C ILE A 5 0.44 -21.42 31.39
N ARG A 6 0.35 -22.05 30.21
CA ARG A 6 0.25 -21.35 28.91
C ARG A 6 -1.12 -21.43 28.23
N ARG A 7 -2.12 -22.11 28.80
CA ARG A 7 -3.38 -22.43 28.09
C ARG A 7 -4.69 -21.98 28.74
N GLN A 8 -4.66 -21.19 29.82
CA GLN A 8 -5.90 -20.82 30.53
C GLN A 8 -6.63 -19.58 29.98
N LEU A 9 -6.01 -18.77 29.12
CA LEU A 9 -6.67 -17.59 28.52
C LEU A 9 -7.28 -17.86 27.13
N SER A 10 -7.13 -19.09 26.59
CA SER A 10 -7.59 -19.43 25.24
C SER A 10 -9.11 -19.59 25.13
N THR A 11 -9.84 -19.49 26.24
CA THR A 11 -11.31 -19.62 26.34
C THR A 11 -12.01 -18.32 26.72
N LEU A 12 -11.28 -17.26 27.09
CA LEU A 12 -11.88 -15.97 27.49
C LEU A 12 -12.28 -15.10 26.30
N ILE A 13 -11.62 -15.32 25.15
CA ILE A 13 -11.95 -14.65 23.90
C ILE A 13 -12.68 -15.67 23.03
N PRO A 14 -14.00 -15.52 22.79
CA PRO A 14 -14.72 -16.44 21.93
C PRO A 14 -14.05 -16.45 20.54
N PRO A 15 -13.83 -17.63 19.93
CA PRO A 15 -13.25 -17.72 18.60
C PRO A 15 -14.14 -16.91 17.64
N LYS A 16 -13.54 -16.25 16.64
CA LYS A 16 -14.27 -15.39 15.69
C LYS A 16 -15.23 -16.22 14.83
N VAL A 17 -16.40 -16.56 15.38
CA VAL A 17 -17.41 -17.47 14.81
C VAL A 17 -17.91 -16.97 13.45
N ALA A 18 -17.96 -15.65 13.27
CA ALA A 18 -18.34 -14.99 12.03
C ALA A 18 -17.17 -14.67 11.07
N SER A 19 -15.98 -15.25 11.27
CA SER A 19 -14.91 -15.09 10.28
C SER A 19 -15.22 -15.90 9.02
N ALA A 20 -14.87 -15.39 7.84
CA ALA A 20 -15.07 -16.08 6.56
C ALA A 20 -14.50 -17.52 6.56
N LYS A 21 -13.42 -17.75 7.33
CA LYS A 21 -12.79 -19.05 7.54
C LYS A 21 -13.70 -20.04 8.29
N ASN A 22 -14.52 -19.56 9.23
CA ASN A 22 -15.41 -20.41 10.04
C ASN A 22 -16.77 -20.61 9.38
N ILE A 23 -17.29 -19.60 8.68
CA ILE A 23 -18.55 -19.69 7.91
C ILE A 23 -18.40 -20.64 6.70
N GLY A 24 -17.20 -20.69 6.08
CA GLY A 24 -16.89 -21.57 4.96
C GLY A 24 -16.35 -22.96 5.33
N SER A 25 -16.43 -23.37 6.60
CA SER A 25 -15.87 -24.66 7.09
C SER A 25 -16.58 -25.89 6.51
N ASN A 26 -17.79 -25.74 5.98
CA ASN A 26 -18.49 -26.78 5.23
C ASN A 26 -17.89 -26.91 3.81
N PRO A 27 -17.37 -28.09 3.41
CA PRO A 27 -16.82 -28.33 2.08
C PRO A 27 -17.77 -27.95 0.93
N ASN A 28 -19.09 -28.09 1.13
CA ASN A 28 -20.09 -27.72 0.13
C ASN A 28 -20.24 -26.20 -0.01
N ALA A 29 -20.14 -25.45 1.09
CA ALA A 29 -20.15 -23.98 1.05
C ALA A 29 -18.91 -23.44 0.33
N LYS A 30 -17.75 -24.07 0.53
CA LYS A 30 -16.53 -23.75 -0.20
C LYS A 30 -16.68 -23.99 -1.71
N ARG A 31 -17.22 -25.14 -2.12
CA ARG A 31 -17.49 -25.44 -3.54
C ARG A 31 -18.42 -24.41 -4.18
N MET A 32 -19.48 -24.00 -3.48
CA MET A 32 -20.41 -22.97 -3.98
C MET A 32 -19.73 -21.61 -4.13
N ALA A 33 -18.91 -21.19 -3.16
CA ALA A 33 -18.14 -19.96 -3.25
C ALA A 33 -17.12 -19.98 -4.40
N ASP A 34 -16.46 -21.11 -4.62
CA ASP A 34 -15.49 -21.29 -5.69
C ASP A 34 -16.17 -21.19 -7.07
N VAL A 35 -17.35 -21.81 -7.25
CA VAL A 35 -18.16 -21.71 -8.49
C VAL A 35 -18.62 -20.27 -8.76
N VAL A 36 -19.17 -19.57 -7.75
CA VAL A 36 -19.56 -18.17 -7.90
C VAL A 36 -18.35 -17.29 -8.24
N SER A 37 -17.21 -17.55 -7.61
CA SER A 37 -15.97 -16.81 -7.89
C SER A 37 -15.44 -17.06 -9.30
N PHE A 38 -15.61 -18.28 -9.83
CA PHE A 38 -15.23 -18.64 -11.18
C PHE A 38 -16.04 -17.83 -12.20
N TYR A 39 -17.37 -17.84 -12.08
CA TYR A 39 -18.23 -17.07 -12.98
C TYR A 39 -18.01 -15.56 -12.85
N LYS A 40 -17.69 -15.06 -11.66
CA LYS A 40 -17.33 -13.64 -11.45
C LYS A 40 -15.99 -13.26 -12.09
N LYS A 41 -15.06 -14.21 -12.20
CA LYS A 41 -13.73 -14.00 -12.80
C LYS A 41 -13.70 -14.24 -14.30
N LEU A 42 -14.76 -14.79 -14.89
CA LEU A 42 -14.85 -14.88 -16.34
C LEU A 42 -14.67 -13.48 -16.93
N PRO A 43 -13.76 -13.31 -17.90
CA PRO A 43 -13.45 -11.99 -18.44
C PRO A 43 -14.68 -11.44 -19.16
N THR A 44 -15.42 -10.56 -18.49
CA THR A 44 -16.54 -9.81 -19.06
C THR A 44 -15.96 -8.67 -19.89
N GLY A 45 -15.46 -8.99 -21.08
CA GLY A 45 -14.89 -8.01 -22.00
C GLY A 45 -13.53 -7.44 -21.56
N PRO A 46 -12.98 -6.49 -22.35
CA PRO A 46 -11.70 -5.86 -22.03
C PRO A 46 -11.79 -5.16 -20.67
N ALA A 47 -10.82 -5.44 -19.79
CA ALA A 47 -10.71 -4.77 -18.51
C ALA A 47 -10.77 -3.25 -18.74
N PRO A 48 -11.53 -2.48 -17.93
CA PRO A 48 -11.58 -1.04 -18.09
C PRO A 48 -10.15 -0.51 -18.03
N GLY A 49 -9.67 0.01 -19.17
CA GLY A 49 -8.30 0.50 -19.30
C GLY A 49 -8.00 1.47 -18.17
N PHE A 50 -6.76 1.43 -17.66
CA PHE A 50 -6.33 2.29 -16.56
C PHE A 50 -6.83 3.71 -16.82
N LYS A 51 -7.75 4.20 -15.99
CA LYS A 51 -8.34 5.52 -16.18
C LYS A 51 -7.20 6.51 -16.10
N LYS A 52 -6.84 7.11 -17.24
CA LYS A 52 -5.76 8.09 -17.30
C LYS A 52 -6.07 9.17 -16.28
N PRO A 53 -5.23 9.35 -15.25
CA PRO A 53 -5.52 10.32 -14.22
C PRO A 53 -5.51 11.73 -14.82
N THR A 54 -6.54 12.50 -14.51
CA THR A 54 -6.68 13.88 -15.00
C THR A 54 -5.93 14.86 -14.11
N THR A 55 -5.85 14.57 -12.81
CA THR A 55 -5.15 15.39 -11.81
C THR A 55 -3.62 15.36 -12.01
N PRO A 56 -2.91 16.49 -11.84
CA PRO A 56 -1.45 16.55 -11.97
C PRO A 56 -0.70 15.53 -11.10
N TRP A 57 -1.12 15.37 -9.85
CA TRP A 57 -0.57 14.34 -8.95
C TRP A 57 -0.82 12.92 -9.45
N GLY A 58 -2.03 12.67 -9.98
CA GLY A 58 -2.35 11.37 -10.55
C GLY A 58 -1.49 11.05 -11.77
N LYS A 59 -1.21 12.03 -12.64
CA LYS A 59 -0.29 11.87 -13.77
C LYS A 59 1.12 11.52 -13.31
N TYR A 60 1.62 12.19 -12.27
CA TYR A 60 2.93 11.88 -11.67
C TYR A 60 2.96 10.47 -11.07
N LYS A 61 1.91 10.08 -10.33
CA LYS A 61 1.76 8.75 -9.76
C LYS A 61 1.75 7.67 -10.85
N ALA A 62 0.95 7.85 -11.90
CA ALA A 62 0.88 6.90 -13.02
C ALA A 62 2.21 6.80 -13.80
N ALA A 63 3.01 7.88 -13.84
CA ALA A 63 4.28 7.90 -14.56
C ALA A 63 5.43 7.22 -13.79
N TYR A 64 5.40 7.19 -12.46
CA TYR A 64 6.55 6.75 -11.66
C TYR A 64 6.27 5.70 -10.58
N PHE A 65 5.01 5.51 -10.18
CA PHE A 65 4.63 4.62 -9.07
C PHE A 65 3.73 3.45 -9.48
N GLU A 66 3.10 3.49 -10.65
CA GLU A 66 2.12 2.46 -11.07
C GLU A 66 2.61 1.68 -12.29
N GLY A 67 2.29 0.37 -12.30
CA GLY A 67 2.52 -0.53 -13.44
C GLY A 67 3.99 -0.72 -13.81
N ASP A 68 4.24 -0.91 -15.11
CA ASP A 68 5.57 -1.18 -15.68
C ASP A 68 6.55 0.00 -15.55
N ASN A 69 6.03 1.20 -15.25
CA ASN A 69 6.84 2.41 -15.02
C ASN A 69 7.22 2.61 -13.55
N ALA A 70 6.84 1.69 -12.65
CA ALA A 70 7.23 1.73 -11.25
C ALA A 70 8.76 1.70 -11.14
N SER A 71 9.34 2.83 -10.76
CA SER A 71 10.80 3.03 -10.76
C SER A 71 11.22 3.83 -9.53
N GLY A 72 12.49 3.72 -9.14
CA GLY A 72 13.08 4.50 -8.03
C GLY A 72 13.28 5.99 -8.33
N LYS A 73 12.90 6.47 -9.52
CA LYS A 73 13.02 7.89 -9.93
C LYS A 73 12.40 8.89 -8.94
N PRO A 74 11.25 8.63 -8.27
CA PRO A 74 10.72 9.51 -7.23
C PRO A 74 11.69 9.77 -6.07
N LEU A 75 12.53 8.79 -5.73
CA LEU A 75 13.55 8.98 -4.69
C LEU A 75 14.60 9.99 -5.12
N ILE A 76 15.01 9.95 -6.40
CA ILE A 76 15.94 10.93 -6.98
C ILE A 76 15.29 12.31 -7.03
N HIS A 77 14.02 12.40 -7.44
CA HIS A 77 13.28 13.66 -7.42
C HIS A 77 13.22 14.27 -6.01
N LEU A 78 13.00 13.43 -4.98
CA LEU A 78 13.00 13.87 -3.58
C LEU A 78 14.38 14.34 -3.14
N ALA A 79 15.45 13.60 -3.47
CA ALA A 79 16.82 14.00 -3.14
C ALA A 79 17.18 15.37 -3.76
N ILE A 80 16.85 15.58 -5.04
CA ILE A 80 17.06 16.86 -5.73
C ILE A 80 16.27 17.98 -5.05
N ALA A 81 15.01 17.73 -4.69
CA ALA A 81 14.18 18.73 -4.01
C ALA A 81 14.79 19.16 -2.66
N VAL A 82 15.30 18.19 -1.88
CA VAL A 82 15.96 18.47 -0.60
C VAL A 82 17.25 19.27 -0.79
N ILE A 83 18.08 18.91 -1.76
CA ILE A 83 19.34 19.62 -2.03
C ILE A 83 19.07 21.06 -2.45
N LEU A 84 18.14 21.27 -3.40
CA LEU A 84 17.81 22.61 -3.88
C LEU A 84 17.26 23.48 -2.75
N PHE A 85 16.35 22.92 -1.94
CA PHE A 85 15.77 23.64 -0.81
C PHE A 85 16.80 23.96 0.28
N GLY A 86 17.68 23.00 0.59
CA GLY A 86 18.76 23.22 1.55
C GLY A 86 19.74 24.28 1.07
N TYR A 87 20.12 24.26 -0.20
CA TYR A 87 21.03 25.24 -0.78
C TYR A 87 20.41 26.65 -0.82
N THR A 88 19.14 26.80 -1.19
CA THR A 88 18.49 28.12 -1.15
C THR A 88 18.37 28.65 0.28
N TRP A 89 18.10 27.78 1.25
CA TRP A 89 18.09 28.16 2.66
C TRP A 89 19.46 28.65 3.11
N GLU A 90 20.51 27.85 2.91
CA GLU A 90 21.90 28.19 3.26
C GLU A 90 22.38 29.46 2.55
N TYR A 91 21.97 29.63 1.30
CA TYR A 91 22.28 30.82 0.54
C TYR A 91 21.68 32.07 1.18
N GLN A 92 20.41 32.01 1.57
CA GLN A 92 19.71 33.13 2.18
C GLN A 92 20.18 33.40 3.62
N SER A 93 20.47 32.37 4.42
CA SER A 93 20.86 32.52 5.83
C SER A 93 22.32 32.89 6.00
N HIS A 94 23.22 32.24 5.26
CA HIS A 94 24.67 32.32 5.51
C HIS A 94 25.42 32.96 4.33
N LEU A 95 25.38 32.36 3.13
CA LEU A 95 26.27 32.77 2.03
C LEU A 95 26.03 34.22 1.57
N LYS A 96 24.79 34.69 1.60
CA LYS A 96 24.40 36.06 1.23
C LYS A 96 24.96 37.12 2.19
N HIS A 97 25.05 36.82 3.47
CA HIS A 97 25.48 37.77 4.51
C HIS A 97 26.92 37.52 4.98
N HIS A 98 27.68 36.64 4.31
CA HIS A 98 29.02 36.27 4.76
C HIS A 98 30.04 37.43 4.76
N LYS A 99 29.73 38.54 4.08
CA LYS A 99 30.55 39.76 4.04
C LYS A 99 30.16 40.82 5.08
N ASP A 100 28.98 40.68 5.68
CA ASP A 100 28.45 41.62 6.68
C ASP A 100 28.79 41.20 8.12
N HIS A 101 29.63 40.16 8.27
CA HIS A 101 30.19 39.64 9.52
C HIS A 101 31.71 39.83 9.58
#